data_AF-A0A0B3AHH4-F1
#
_entry.id   AF-A0A0B3AHH4-F1
#
_cell.length_a   1.000
_cell.length_b   1.000
_cell.length_c   1.000
_cell.angle_alpha   90.00
_cell.angle_beta   90.00
_cell.angle_gamma   90.00
#
_symmetry.space_group_name_H-M   'P 1'
#
loop_
_entity.id
_entity.type
_entity.pdbx_description
1 polymer ?
#
loop_
_entity_poly.entity_id
_entity_poly.type
_entity_poly.pdbx_seq_one_letter_code
_entity_poly.pdbx_strand_id
1 'polypeptide(L)'
;MKMHNKMKCRRVERLQKKGSKGYVYTLEVMLAVSLIFVTLILVFSSSPEEPETNLAIMKQNGYDALFYLDMTGDLRNAVARGAVSEIDANLTGILPQNIRFDTNVCTTSCNSTELPSNSTVVTVDYYIGGYRSEYVGKKVRLWMWRKF
;
A
#
# COMPACT_ATOMS: atom_id res chain seq x y z
N MET A 1 48.93 -66.14 -15.56
CA MET A 1 48.46 -65.38 -14.36
C MET A 1 48.07 -63.91 -14.61
N LYS A 2 48.41 -63.27 -15.75
CA LYS A 2 48.08 -61.85 -16.05
C LYS A 2 46.61 -61.57 -16.47
N MET A 3 45.86 -62.58 -16.94
CA MET A 3 44.50 -62.39 -17.48
C MET A 3 43.42 -62.16 -16.41
N HIS A 4 43.57 -62.76 -15.23
CA HIS A 4 42.58 -62.64 -14.15
C HIS A 4 42.51 -61.23 -13.53
N ASN A 5 43.63 -60.49 -13.49
CA ASN A 5 43.66 -59.12 -12.95
C ASN A 5 42.99 -58.09 -13.88
N LYS A 6 43.05 -58.29 -15.21
CA LYS A 6 42.46 -57.34 -16.17
C LYS A 6 40.91 -57.34 -16.12
N MET A 7 40.31 -58.48 -15.76
CA MET A 7 38.86 -58.62 -15.60
C MET A 7 38.33 -57.97 -14.30
N LYS A 8 39.10 -57.99 -13.20
CA LYS A 8 38.73 -57.30 -11.96
C LYS A 8 38.73 -55.78 -12.14
N CYS A 9 39.74 -55.20 -12.79
CA CYS A 9 39.80 -53.75 -13.05
C CYS A 9 38.60 -53.23 -13.87
N ARG A 10 38.22 -53.93 -14.95
CA ARG A 10 37.05 -53.55 -15.79
C ARG A 10 35.70 -53.68 -15.08
N ARG A 11 35.62 -54.42 -13.97
CA ARG A 11 34.39 -54.59 -13.18
C ARG A 11 34.23 -53.45 -12.17
N VAL A 12 35.33 -52.98 -11.58
CA VAL A 12 35.36 -51.83 -10.65
C VAL A 12 35.04 -50.51 -11.37
N GLU A 13 35.61 -50.26 -12.55
CA GLU A 13 35.29 -49.07 -13.37
C GLU A 13 33.81 -49.00 -13.77
N ARG A 14 33.19 -50.15 -14.09
CA ARG A 14 31.76 -50.22 -14.46
C ARG A 14 30.83 -49.98 -13.26
N LEU A 15 31.24 -50.36 -12.05
CA LEU A 15 30.50 -50.08 -10.82
C LEU A 15 30.61 -48.60 -10.42
N GLN A 16 31.80 -47.98 -10.54
CA GLN A 16 31.97 -46.54 -10.32
C GLN A 16 31.16 -45.68 -11.32
N LYS A 17 31.14 -46.05 -12.61
CA LYS A 17 30.29 -45.37 -13.62
C LYS A 17 28.79 -45.57 -13.43
N LYS A 18 28.36 -46.61 -12.70
CA LYS A 18 26.94 -46.81 -12.34
C LYS A 18 26.54 -45.97 -11.13
N GLY A 19 27.43 -45.80 -10.15
CA GLY A 19 27.22 -44.96 -8.97
C GLY A 19 27.11 -43.46 -9.30
N SER A 20 27.90 -42.97 -10.27
CA SER A 20 27.85 -41.55 -10.67
C SER A 20 26.53 -41.15 -11.34
N LYS A 21 25.85 -42.09 -12.03
CA LYS A 21 24.54 -41.81 -12.64
C LYS A 21 23.47 -41.50 -11.59
N GLY A 22 23.44 -42.25 -10.48
CA GLY A 22 22.51 -42.00 -9.38
C GLY A 22 22.72 -40.63 -8.74
N TYR A 23 23.98 -40.21 -8.60
CA TYR A 23 24.35 -38.91 -8.04
C TYR A 23 23.86 -37.73 -8.91
N VAL A 24 23.93 -37.88 -10.24
CA VAL A 24 23.42 -36.89 -11.19
C VAL A 24 21.89 -36.76 -11.07
N TYR A 25 21.17 -37.89 -10.98
CA TYR A 25 19.71 -37.87 -10.77
C TYR A 25 19.33 -37.20 -9.44
N THR A 26 20.07 -37.45 -8.37
CA THR A 26 19.80 -36.78 -7.08
C THR A 26 20.05 -35.27 -7.13
N LEU A 27 21.06 -34.81 -7.89
CA LEU A 27 21.34 -33.39 -8.08
C LEU A 27 20.25 -32.69 -8.89
N GLU A 28 19.76 -33.35 -9.94
CA GLU A 28 18.67 -32.85 -10.78
C GLU A 28 17.37 -32.67 -9.97
N VAL A 29 17.04 -33.65 -9.13
CA VAL A 29 15.88 -33.57 -8.24
C VAL A 29 16.04 -32.46 -7.21
N MET A 30 17.22 -32.30 -6.61
CA MET A 30 17.47 -31.21 -5.65
C MET A 30 17.36 -29.83 -6.30
N LEU A 31 17.85 -29.68 -7.53
CA LEU A 31 17.68 -28.44 -8.30
C LEU A 31 16.21 -28.15 -8.58
N ALA A 32 15.45 -29.15 -9.03
CA ALA A 32 14.01 -29.00 -9.27
C ALA A 32 13.25 -28.58 -8.00
N VAL A 33 13.54 -29.23 -6.86
CA VAL A 33 12.94 -28.87 -5.57
C VAL A 33 13.31 -27.43 -5.17
N SER A 34 14.59 -27.05 -5.31
CA SER A 34 15.03 -25.69 -4.98
C SER A 34 14.35 -24.62 -5.85
N LEU A 35 14.14 -24.90 -7.13
CA LEU A 35 13.42 -24.01 -8.04
C LEU A 35 11.96 -23.82 -7.63
N ILE A 36 11.28 -24.90 -7.23
CA ILE A 36 9.90 -24.85 -6.72
C ILE A 36 9.83 -24.02 -5.43
N PHE A 37 10.80 -24.16 -4.53
CA PHE A 37 10.83 -23.36 -3.30
C PHE A 37 11.07 -21.88 -3.59
N VAL A 38 12.02 -21.55 -4.48
CA VAL A 38 12.29 -20.16 -4.86
C VAL A 38 11.07 -19.52 -5.53
N THR A 39 10.38 -20.24 -6.42
CA THR A 39 9.17 -19.71 -7.06
C THR A 39 8.05 -19.49 -6.06
N LEU A 40 7.84 -20.40 -5.10
CA LEU A 40 6.87 -20.20 -4.01
C LEU A 40 7.21 -18.97 -3.17
N ILE A 41 8.47 -18.81 -2.75
CA ILE A 41 8.90 -17.64 -1.98
C ILE A 41 8.64 -16.35 -2.76
N LEU A 42 8.99 -16.31 -4.05
CA LEU A 42 8.77 -15.13 -4.89
C LEU A 42 7.29 -14.80 -5.03
N VAL A 43 6.43 -15.80 -5.28
CA VAL A 43 4.98 -15.64 -5.40
C VAL A 43 4.34 -15.10 -4.12
N PHE A 44 4.80 -15.53 -2.95
CA PHE A 44 4.24 -15.08 -1.67
C PHE A 44 4.96 -13.85 -1.06
N SER A 45 6.11 -13.45 -1.61
CA SER A 45 6.86 -12.28 -1.12
C SER A 45 6.31 -10.94 -1.60
N SER A 46 5.60 -10.91 -2.73
CA SER A 46 4.90 -9.71 -3.17
C SER A 46 3.64 -9.54 -2.32
N SER A 47 3.70 -8.66 -1.32
CA SER A 47 2.48 -8.15 -0.68
C SER A 47 1.56 -7.58 -1.77
N PRO A 48 0.26 -7.91 -1.76
CA PRO A 48 -0.66 -7.32 -2.74
C PRO A 48 -0.63 -5.81 -2.58
N GLU A 49 -0.36 -5.12 -3.69
CA GLU A 49 -0.51 -3.67 -3.79
C GLU A 49 -1.97 -3.35 -3.40
N GLU A 50 -2.19 -2.39 -2.48
CA GLU A 50 -3.55 -2.03 -2.09
C GLU A 50 -4.33 -1.66 -3.36
N PRO A 51 -5.56 -2.17 -3.55
CA PRO A 51 -6.28 -1.94 -4.80
C PRO A 51 -6.49 -0.43 -4.97
N GLU A 52 -5.98 0.15 -6.06
CA GLU A 52 -6.06 1.58 -6.38
C GLU A 52 -7.50 2.12 -6.29
N THR A 53 -8.48 1.25 -6.52
CA THR A 53 -9.92 1.54 -6.39
C THR A 53 -10.30 2.03 -4.99
N ASN A 54 -9.66 1.53 -3.93
CA ASN A 54 -9.95 1.94 -2.56
C ASN A 54 -9.52 3.38 -2.28
N LEU A 55 -8.33 3.75 -2.76
CA LEU A 55 -7.78 5.10 -2.60
C LEU A 55 -8.58 6.12 -3.41
N ALA A 56 -8.99 5.76 -4.63
CA ALA A 56 -9.84 6.60 -5.45
C ALA A 56 -11.20 6.87 -4.80
N ILE A 57 -11.85 5.83 -4.26
CA ILE A 57 -13.13 5.96 -3.52
C ILE A 57 -12.94 6.83 -2.28
N MET A 58 -11.86 6.62 -1.52
CA MET A 58 -11.58 7.41 -0.33
C MET A 58 -11.39 8.89 -0.65
N LYS A 59 -10.65 9.20 -1.73
CA LYS A 59 -10.48 10.56 -2.23
C LYS A 59 -11.81 11.18 -2.66
N GLN A 60 -12.63 10.42 -3.39
CA GLN A 60 -13.95 10.86 -3.84
C GLN A 60 -14.86 11.17 -2.64
N ASN A 61 -14.92 10.27 -1.65
CA ASN A 61 -15.71 10.48 -0.43
C ASN A 61 -15.29 11.73 0.34
N GLY A 62 -13.99 11.99 0.46
CA GLY A 62 -13.51 13.22 1.11
C GLY A 62 -13.88 14.48 0.34
N TYR A 63 -13.80 14.44 -1.00
CA TYR A 63 -14.25 15.54 -1.84
C TYR A 63 -15.75 15.76 -1.71
N ASP A 64 -16.55 14.71 -1.80
CA ASP A 64 -18.02 14.78 -1.70
C ASP A 64 -18.46 15.30 -0.33
N ALA A 65 -17.77 14.91 0.75
CA ALA A 65 -18.04 15.41 2.09
C ALA A 65 -17.78 16.92 2.20
N LEU A 66 -16.64 17.40 1.70
CA LEU A 66 -16.34 18.85 1.69
C LEU A 66 -17.30 19.61 0.76
N PHE A 67 -17.61 19.05 -0.40
CA PHE A 67 -18.55 19.64 -1.34
C PHE A 67 -19.96 19.76 -0.75
N TYR A 68 -20.43 18.73 -0.03
CA TYR A 68 -21.70 18.77 0.68
C TYR A 68 -21.74 19.90 1.71
N LEU A 69 -20.68 20.04 2.53
CA LEU A 69 -20.58 21.11 3.52
C LEU A 69 -20.48 22.50 2.88
N ASP A 70 -19.87 22.61 1.70
CA ASP A 70 -19.86 23.85 0.93
C ASP A 70 -21.26 24.20 0.42
N MET A 71 -22.00 23.19 -0.06
CA MET A 71 -23.38 23.33 -0.55
C MET A 71 -24.35 23.78 0.54
N THR A 72 -24.21 23.28 1.77
CA THR A 72 -25.03 23.74 2.92
C THR A 72 -24.58 25.10 3.45
N GLY A 73 -23.42 25.60 3.00
CA GLY A 73 -22.82 26.85 3.45
C GLY A 73 -22.04 26.74 4.76
N ASP A 74 -22.03 25.56 5.38
CA ASP A 74 -21.36 25.30 6.65
C ASP A 74 -19.84 25.39 6.52
N LEU A 75 -19.29 24.83 5.44
CA LEU A 75 -17.85 24.88 5.18
C LEU A 75 -17.36 26.32 5.05
N ARG A 76 -18.02 27.12 4.21
CA ARG A 76 -17.63 28.52 3.98
C ARG A 76 -17.77 29.36 5.24
N ASN A 77 -18.85 29.15 6.00
CA ASN A 77 -19.08 29.84 7.26
C ASN A 77 -18.02 29.48 8.32
N ALA A 78 -17.70 28.19 8.47
CA ALA A 78 -16.67 27.74 9.40
C ALA A 78 -15.27 28.28 9.00
N VAL A 79 -14.94 28.28 7.71
CA VAL A 79 -13.67 28.79 7.19
C VAL A 79 -13.55 30.31 7.33
N ALA A 80 -14.64 31.05 7.11
CA ALA A 80 -14.69 32.50 7.33
C ALA A 80 -14.43 32.84 8.81
N ARG A 81 -15.06 32.09 9.73
CA ARG A 81 -14.90 32.27 11.19
C ARG A 81 -13.62 31.66 11.77
N GLY A 82 -12.87 30.87 10.99
CA GLY A 82 -11.69 30.15 11.47
C GLY A 82 -12.00 29.00 12.42
N ALA A 83 -13.23 28.48 12.40
CA ALA A 83 -13.71 27.43 13.30
C ALA A 83 -13.42 26.04 12.71
N VAL A 84 -12.16 25.62 12.69
CA VAL A 84 -11.74 24.31 12.12
C VAL A 84 -12.40 23.13 12.83
N SER A 85 -12.59 23.23 14.16
CA SER A 85 -13.25 22.20 14.96
C SER A 85 -14.70 21.92 14.55
N GLU A 86 -15.41 22.93 14.00
CA GLU A 86 -16.77 22.72 13.47
C GLU A 86 -16.73 21.90 12.17
N ILE A 87 -15.70 22.10 11.35
CA ILE A 87 -15.48 21.31 10.14
C ILE A 87 -15.23 19.85 10.53
N ASP A 88 -14.38 19.61 11.54
CA ASP A 88 -14.08 18.26 12.01
C ASP A 88 -15.30 17.56 12.61
N ALA A 89 -16.12 18.28 13.39
CA ALA A 89 -17.36 17.74 13.94
C ALA A 89 -18.33 17.29 12.83
N ASN A 90 -18.48 18.14 11.80
CA ASN A 90 -19.35 17.84 10.66
C ASN A 90 -18.81 16.67 9.82
N LEU A 91 -17.50 16.64 9.56
CA LEU A 91 -16.84 15.56 8.84
C LEU A 91 -16.93 14.23 9.58
N THR A 92 -16.92 14.24 10.91
CA THR A 92 -17.11 13.02 11.74
C THR A 92 -18.49 12.39 11.49
N GLY A 93 -19.52 13.19 11.19
CA GLY A 93 -20.87 12.72 10.89
C GLY A 93 -21.07 12.23 9.45
N ILE A 94 -20.20 12.64 8.51
CA ILE A 94 -20.32 12.34 7.09
C ILE A 94 -19.38 11.20 6.67
N LEU A 95 -18.14 11.23 7.15
CA LEU A 95 -17.13 10.26 6.76
C LEU A 95 -17.36 8.90 7.44
N PRO A 96 -17.11 7.78 6.74
CA PRO A 96 -17.15 6.44 7.32
C PRO A 96 -16.27 6.29 8.57
N GLN A 97 -16.75 5.55 9.58
CA GLN A 97 -16.03 5.37 10.86
C GLN A 97 -14.70 4.60 10.77
N ASN A 98 -14.46 3.90 9.66
CA ASN A 98 -13.21 3.21 9.37
C ASN A 98 -12.14 4.14 8.78
N ILE A 99 -12.44 5.43 8.62
CA ILE A 99 -11.52 6.46 8.16
C ILE A 99 -11.20 7.39 9.32
N ARG A 100 -9.92 7.61 9.55
CA ARG A 100 -9.40 8.70 10.37
C ARG A 100 -9.07 9.87 9.47
N PHE A 101 -9.20 11.08 9.99
CA PHE A 101 -8.92 12.28 9.24
C PHE A 101 -8.37 13.40 10.12
N ASP A 102 -7.71 14.35 9.49
CA ASP A 102 -7.26 15.62 10.04
C ASP A 102 -7.59 16.72 9.02
N THR A 103 -8.03 17.88 9.50
CA THR A 103 -8.43 19.00 8.64
C THR A 103 -7.67 20.26 9.04
N ASN A 104 -7.18 20.98 8.05
CA ASN A 104 -6.60 22.30 8.29
C ASN A 104 -7.06 23.31 7.24
N VAL A 105 -7.17 24.56 7.67
CA VAL A 105 -7.55 25.70 6.85
C VAL A 105 -6.35 26.63 6.74
N CYS A 106 -5.82 26.77 5.53
CA CYS A 106 -4.66 27.60 5.25
C CYS A 106 -4.84 28.45 3.99
N THR A 107 -3.94 29.41 3.74
CA THR A 107 -3.93 30.19 2.49
C THR A 107 -3.01 29.54 1.46
N THR A 108 -1.73 29.34 1.81
CA THR A 108 -0.71 28.78 0.92
C THR A 108 -0.22 27.41 1.37
N SER A 109 0.28 27.31 2.61
CA SER A 109 0.81 26.07 3.18
C SER A 109 -0.03 25.59 4.36
N CYS A 110 -0.41 24.31 4.33
CA CYS A 110 -1.17 23.66 5.38
C CYS A 110 -0.24 22.66 6.06
N ASN A 111 -0.05 22.80 7.37
CA ASN A 111 0.71 21.86 8.19
C ASN A 111 -0.26 20.83 8.77
N SER A 112 0.10 19.55 8.75
CA SER A 112 -0.59 18.52 9.54
C SER A 112 0.19 18.30 10.83
N THR A 113 -0.51 18.11 11.93
CA THR A 113 0.15 17.98 13.24
C THR A 113 0.61 16.54 13.48
N GLU A 114 -0.15 15.54 13.01
CA GLU A 114 0.13 14.13 13.30
C GLU A 114 -0.36 13.20 12.16
N LEU A 115 0.46 13.01 11.13
CA LEU A 115 0.18 12.01 10.09
C LEU A 115 0.83 10.66 10.44
N PRO A 116 0.13 9.54 10.23
CA PRO A 116 0.70 8.21 10.42
C PRO A 116 1.82 7.94 9.40
N SER A 117 2.95 7.42 9.86
CA SER A 117 4.08 7.02 8.99
C SER A 117 3.89 5.64 8.36
N ASN A 118 2.90 4.87 8.81
CA ASN A 118 2.69 3.45 8.53
C ASN A 118 1.40 3.17 7.73
N SER A 119 0.69 4.18 7.25
CA SER A 119 -0.50 4.01 6.39
C SER A 119 -0.46 4.93 5.19
N THR A 120 -1.13 4.52 4.11
CA THR A 120 -1.42 5.39 2.98
C THR A 120 -2.32 6.56 3.40
N VAL A 121 -1.82 7.78 3.23
CA VAL A 121 -2.58 9.02 3.52
C VAL A 121 -3.07 9.61 2.20
N VAL A 122 -4.38 9.80 2.11
CA VAL A 122 -5.05 10.47 0.99
C VAL A 122 -5.27 11.93 1.36
N THR A 123 -5.00 12.83 0.41
CA THR A 123 -5.21 14.28 0.61
C THR A 123 -6.22 14.83 -0.38
N VAL A 124 -7.11 15.68 0.13
CA VAL A 124 -8.09 16.44 -0.66
C VAL A 124 -7.92 17.91 -0.34
N ASP A 125 -7.66 18.71 -1.38
CA ASP A 125 -7.57 20.17 -1.30
C ASP A 125 -8.85 20.78 -1.87
N TYR A 126 -9.55 21.58 -1.06
CA TYR A 126 -10.77 22.28 -1.44
C TYR A 126 -10.57 23.79 -1.29
N TYR A 127 -10.86 24.56 -2.33
CA TYR A 127 -10.57 26.00 -2.37
C TYR A 127 -11.84 26.82 -2.23
N ILE A 128 -11.82 27.79 -1.32
CA ILE A 128 -12.94 28.69 -1.05
C ILE A 128 -12.52 30.12 -1.40
N GLY A 129 -13.11 30.65 -2.47
CA GLY A 129 -12.83 32.01 -2.94
C GLY A 129 -13.49 33.10 -2.09
N GLY A 130 -14.76 32.92 -1.70
CA GLY A 130 -15.50 33.93 -0.95
C GLY A 130 -16.74 33.38 -0.26
N TYR A 131 -17.22 34.13 0.73
CA TYR A 131 -18.44 33.85 1.48
C TYR A 131 -19.25 35.13 1.61
N ARG A 132 -20.50 35.11 1.10
CA ARG A 132 -21.36 36.30 1.03
C ARG A 132 -20.65 37.47 0.32
N SER A 133 -20.42 38.57 1.02
CA SER A 133 -19.76 39.78 0.51
C SER A 133 -18.26 39.85 0.83
N GLU A 134 -17.70 38.81 1.47
CA GLU A 134 -16.30 38.80 1.91
C GLU A 134 -15.45 37.87 1.05
N TYR A 135 -14.28 38.39 0.65
CA TYR A 135 -13.24 37.56 0.06
C TYR A 135 -12.56 36.76 1.17
N VAL A 136 -12.55 35.43 1.02
CA VAL A 136 -11.96 34.53 2.01
C VAL A 136 -10.61 34.03 1.53
N GLY A 137 -10.54 33.55 0.28
CA GLY A 137 -9.29 33.12 -0.34
C GLY A 137 -8.52 32.06 0.47
N LYS A 138 -9.21 31.03 0.98
CA LYS A 138 -8.61 29.97 1.80
C LYS A 138 -8.74 28.60 1.15
N LYS A 139 -7.81 27.71 1.48
CA LYS A 139 -7.79 26.30 1.14
C LYS A 139 -8.07 25.48 2.39
N VAL A 140 -9.01 24.56 2.29
CA VAL A 140 -9.25 23.49 3.25
C VAL A 140 -8.51 22.26 2.76
N ARG A 141 -7.56 21.76 3.55
CA ARG A 141 -6.87 20.50 3.29
C ARG A 141 -7.39 19.46 4.26
N LEU A 142 -7.88 18.35 3.69
CA LEU A 142 -8.35 17.19 4.42
C LEU A 142 -7.37 16.04 4.17
N TRP A 143 -6.73 15.56 5.23
CA TRP A 143 -5.95 14.33 5.23
C TRP A 143 -6.83 13.20 5.73
N MET A 144 -6.79 12.05 5.05
CA MET A 144 -7.56 10.89 5.45
C MET A 144 -6.69 9.64 5.38
N TRP A 145 -6.86 8.72 6.32
CA TRP A 145 -6.19 7.42 6.32
C TRP A 145 -7.08 6.36 6.97
N ARG A 146 -6.81 5.09 6.68
CA ARG A 146 -7.60 3.99 7.24
C ARG A 146 -7.30 3.82 8.73
N LYS A 147 -8.36 3.60 9.50
CA LYS A 147 -8.27 3.14 10.89
C LYS A 147 -7.92 1.65 10.84
N PHE A 148 -6.71 1.30 11.26
CA PHE A 148 -6.25 -0.08 11.39
C PHE A 148 -7.21 -0.92 12.25
#